data_AF-A0A958J6W1-F1
#
_entry.id   AF-A0A958J6W1-F1
#
_cell.length_a   1.000
_cell.length_b   1.000
_cell.length_c   1.000
_cell.angle_alpha   90.00
_cell.angle_beta   90.00
_cell.angle_gamma   90.00
#
_symmetry.space_group_name_H-M   'P 1'
#
loop_
_entity.id
_entity.type
_entity.pdbx_description
1 polymer ?
#
loop_
_entity_poly.entity_id
_entity_poly.type
_entity_poly.pdbx_seq_one_letter_code
_entity_poly.pdbx_strand_id
1 'polypeptide(L)'
;VLERRYLVGGATVTEELFPGFKYTVFSYVVSLMRPEIIRDLNLPAHGLTILPLESTLTPLPDGNYLYRDGDHFRTMRDIARFSQRDAEAYDEYGRTLYFMAKAVKYMLGIVPPDPTRYRPGDLYGLARLGKHLLGLSEENIYMLVKLMTMSSADFLEQWFETDVLKATLSASGIIGTFLGPRSPGTAYV
;
A
#
# COMPACT_ATOMS: atom_id res chain seq x y z
N VAL A 1 9.99 0.91 29.69
CA VAL A 1 8.89 1.41 28.84
C VAL A 1 7.96 2.21 29.74
N LEU A 2 7.65 3.46 29.39
CA LEU A 2 6.61 4.24 30.08
C LEU A 2 5.33 4.11 29.27
N GLU A 3 4.34 3.43 29.84
CA GLU A 3 3.02 3.21 29.24
C GLU A 3 1.97 3.67 30.26
N ARG A 4 1.00 4.47 29.81
CA ARG A 4 -0.06 5.00 30.67
C ARG A 4 -1.15 3.95 30.91
N ARG A 5 -1.38 3.09 29.92
CA ARG A 5 -2.39 2.03 29.99
C ARG A 5 -1.91 0.87 30.86
N TYR A 6 -2.86 0.05 31.28
CA TYR A 6 -2.59 -1.17 32.06
C TYR A 6 -1.97 -2.30 31.22
N LEU A 7 -1.90 -2.14 29.90
CA LEU A 7 -1.30 -3.07 28.95
C LEU A 7 -0.35 -2.33 28.01
N VAL A 8 0.68 -3.03 27.54
CA VAL A 8 1.66 -2.52 26.58
C VAL A 8 1.26 -2.92 25.16
N GLY A 9 1.43 -2.00 24.20
CA GLY A 9 1.25 -2.28 22.77
C GLY A 9 0.65 -1.14 21.97
N GLY A 10 0.11 -0.09 22.61
CA GLY A 10 -0.48 1.04 21.89
C GLY A 10 -1.60 0.60 20.92
N ALA A 11 -1.39 0.81 19.62
CA ALA A 11 -2.36 0.44 18.57
C ALA A 11 -2.40 -1.06 18.23
N THR A 12 -1.43 -1.85 18.70
CA THR A 12 -1.33 -3.30 18.39
C THR A 12 -1.93 -4.19 19.47
N VAL A 13 -2.68 -3.60 20.40
CA VAL A 13 -3.29 -4.36 21.49
C VAL A 13 -4.51 -5.15 21.05
N THR A 14 -4.67 -6.31 21.66
CA THR A 14 -5.89 -7.12 21.60
C THR A 14 -6.63 -7.01 22.92
N GLU A 15 -7.90 -6.64 22.90
CA GLU A 15 -8.73 -6.49 24.10
C GLU A 15 -10.02 -7.29 23.98
N GLU A 16 -10.59 -7.64 25.14
CA GLU A 16 -11.89 -8.32 25.25
C GLU A 16 -12.96 -7.28 25.59
N LEU A 17 -13.58 -6.71 24.56
CA LEU A 17 -14.67 -5.73 24.73
C LEU A 17 -15.99 -6.41 25.12
N PHE A 18 -16.16 -7.68 24.72
CA PHE A 18 -17.30 -8.51 25.03
C PHE A 18 -16.83 -9.88 25.54
N PRO A 19 -17.43 -10.43 26.61
CA PRO A 19 -16.99 -11.71 27.18
C PRO A 19 -16.91 -12.84 26.15
N GLY A 20 -15.76 -13.51 26.07
CA GLY A 20 -15.47 -14.59 25.14
C GLY A 20 -14.93 -14.15 23.77
N PHE A 21 -14.83 -12.85 23.48
CA PHE A 21 -14.42 -12.33 22.17
C PHE A 21 -13.23 -11.37 22.27
N LYS A 22 -12.20 -11.65 21.48
CA LYS A 22 -11.00 -10.81 21.38
C LYS A 22 -11.04 -9.95 20.13
N TYR A 23 -10.69 -8.68 20.29
CA TYR A 23 -10.72 -7.68 19.23
C TYR A 23 -9.36 -7.01 19.11
N THR A 24 -8.88 -6.86 17.88
CA THR A 24 -7.80 -5.93 17.58
C THR A 24 -8.39 -4.53 17.53
N VAL A 25 -7.97 -3.65 18.45
CA VAL A 25 -8.71 -2.40 18.71
C VAL A 25 -8.38 -1.31 17.68
N PHE A 26 -7.19 -1.34 17.08
CA PHE A 26 -6.75 -0.31 16.12
C PHE A 26 -6.05 -0.89 14.89
N SER A 27 -4.98 -1.68 15.07
CA SER A 27 -4.11 -2.13 13.98
C SER A 27 -4.41 -3.56 13.54
N TYR A 28 -5.30 -3.74 12.56
CA TYR A 28 -5.78 -5.07 12.12
C TYR A 28 -5.01 -5.66 10.93
N VAL A 29 -4.16 -4.88 10.26
CA VAL A 29 -3.30 -5.31 9.15
C VAL A 29 -1.87 -4.83 9.34
N VAL A 30 -0.92 -5.61 8.84
CA VAL A 30 0.51 -5.30 8.84
C VAL A 30 1.05 -5.33 7.42
N SER A 31 1.14 -4.16 6.77
CA SER A 31 1.59 -4.03 5.36
C SER A 31 2.92 -3.31 5.22
N LEU A 32 3.13 -2.21 5.95
CA LEU A 32 4.30 -1.32 5.81
C LEU A 32 5.43 -1.61 6.80
N MET A 33 5.34 -2.70 7.57
CA MET A 33 6.37 -3.05 8.54
C MET A 33 7.66 -3.47 7.81
N ARG A 34 8.73 -2.71 8.01
CA ARG A 34 10.01 -2.96 7.34
C ARG A 34 10.63 -4.28 7.81
N PRO A 35 11.06 -5.17 6.90
CA PRO A 35 11.73 -6.43 7.26
C PRO A 35 12.97 -6.24 8.14
N GLU A 36 13.67 -5.12 7.99
CA GLU A 36 14.83 -4.78 8.80
C GLU A 36 14.44 -4.63 10.28
N ILE A 37 13.30 -4.01 10.59
CA ILE A 37 12.81 -3.88 11.98
C ILE A 37 12.49 -5.26 12.56
N ILE A 38 11.87 -6.14 11.77
CA ILE A 38 11.52 -7.51 12.20
C ILE A 38 12.79 -8.30 12.55
N ARG A 39 13.82 -8.19 11.70
CA ARG A 39 15.10 -8.89 11.88
C ARG A 39 15.91 -8.32 13.03
N ASP A 40 16.07 -7.00 13.08
CA ASP A 40 16.93 -6.32 14.05
C ASP A 40 16.41 -6.47 15.48
N LEU A 41 15.08 -6.59 15.65
CA LEU A 41 14.43 -6.89 16.93
C LEU A 41 14.18 -8.39 17.16
N ASN A 42 14.59 -9.26 16.23
CA ASN A 42 14.36 -10.70 16.29
C ASN A 42 12.90 -11.09 16.64
N LEU A 43 11.93 -10.39 16.06
CA LEU A 43 10.52 -10.54 16.44
C LEU A 43 9.94 -11.96 16.29
N PRO A 44 10.37 -12.79 15.32
CA PRO A 44 9.92 -14.18 15.26
C PRO A 44 10.27 -14.99 16.51
N ALA A 45 11.43 -14.74 17.13
CA ALA A 45 11.79 -15.37 18.40
C ALA A 45 10.93 -14.88 19.58
N HIS A 46 10.29 -13.71 19.42
CA HIS A 46 9.31 -13.15 20.35
C HIS A 46 7.85 -13.49 19.98
N GLY A 47 7.64 -14.42 19.05
CA GLY A 47 6.32 -14.95 18.69
C GLY A 47 5.60 -14.21 17.56
N LEU A 48 6.25 -13.27 16.87
CA LEU A 48 5.65 -12.66 15.69
C LEU A 48 5.47 -13.70 14.58
N THR A 49 4.22 -13.90 14.17
CA THR A 49 3.86 -14.68 12.99
C THR A 49 3.08 -13.79 12.04
N ILE A 50 3.54 -13.69 10.79
CA ILE A 50 2.83 -12.94 9.74
C ILE A 50 1.88 -13.91 9.04
N LEU A 51 0.58 -13.60 9.11
CA LEU A 51 -0.44 -14.30 8.38
C LEU A 51 -0.72 -13.54 7.07
N PRO A 52 -0.68 -14.21 5.91
CA PRO A 52 -1.01 -13.57 4.64
C PRO A 52 -2.49 -13.19 4.61
N LEU A 53 -2.80 -12.07 3.92
CA LEU A 53 -4.17 -11.76 3.55
C LEU A 53 -4.57 -12.68 2.38
N GLU A 54 -5.42 -13.67 2.67
CA GLU A 54 -5.82 -14.69 1.69
C GLU A 54 -6.69 -14.15 0.56
N SER A 55 -7.62 -13.23 0.89
CA SER A 55 -8.64 -12.77 -0.05
C SER A 55 -9.25 -11.43 0.33
N THR A 56 -9.83 -10.76 -0.66
CA THR A 56 -10.65 -9.56 -0.53
C THR A 56 -12.01 -9.82 -1.18
N LEU A 57 -13.09 -9.59 -0.43
CA LEU A 57 -14.47 -9.62 -0.90
C LEU A 57 -15.04 -8.21 -0.93
N THR A 58 -15.65 -7.81 -2.03
CA THR A 58 -16.37 -6.55 -2.18
C THR A 58 -17.84 -6.85 -2.47
N PRO A 59 -18.70 -6.87 -1.43
CA PRO A 59 -20.12 -7.08 -1.61
C PRO A 59 -20.78 -5.88 -2.27
N LEU A 60 -21.77 -6.12 -3.12
CA LEU A 60 -22.54 -5.09 -3.81
C LEU A 60 -23.99 -5.06 -3.30
N PRO A 61 -24.69 -3.91 -3.39
CA PRO A 61 -26.05 -3.77 -2.88
C PRO A 61 -27.09 -4.68 -3.55
N ASP A 62 -26.81 -5.16 -4.77
CA ASP A 62 -27.66 -6.04 -5.56
C ASP A 62 -27.47 -7.54 -5.21
N GLY A 63 -26.61 -7.85 -4.22
CA GLY A 63 -26.26 -9.21 -3.84
C GLY A 63 -25.17 -9.84 -4.72
N ASN A 64 -24.66 -9.12 -5.72
CA ASN A 64 -23.46 -9.52 -6.45
C ASN A 64 -22.20 -9.19 -5.63
N TYR A 65 -21.03 -9.61 -6.10
CA TYR A 65 -19.76 -9.36 -5.43
C TYR A 65 -18.57 -9.45 -6.40
N LEU A 66 -17.49 -8.78 -6.03
CA LEU A 66 -16.16 -9.02 -6.59
C LEU A 66 -15.30 -9.73 -5.53
N TYR A 67 -14.70 -10.86 -5.91
CA TYR A 67 -13.81 -11.62 -5.05
C TYR A 67 -12.42 -11.72 -5.68
N ARG A 68 -11.39 -11.45 -4.87
CA ARG A 68 -9.98 -11.47 -5.26
C ARG A 68 -9.18 -12.24 -4.23
N ASP A 69 -8.20 -13.00 -4.67
CA ASP A 69 -7.36 -13.82 -3.79
C ASP A 69 -6.04 -14.19 -4.48
N GLY A 70 -5.26 -15.08 -3.86
CA GLY A 70 -3.97 -15.53 -4.38
C GLY A 70 -4.01 -16.30 -5.71
N ASP A 71 -5.15 -16.83 -6.15
CA ASP A 71 -5.34 -17.41 -7.48
C ASP A 71 -5.61 -16.29 -8.49
N HIS A 72 -4.56 -16.02 -9.27
CA HIS A 72 -4.56 -15.06 -10.34
C HIS A 72 -5.66 -15.29 -11.38
N PHE A 73 -5.85 -16.52 -11.86
CA PHE A 73 -6.84 -16.81 -12.90
C PHE A 73 -8.27 -16.74 -12.35
N ARG A 74 -8.47 -17.12 -11.09
CA ARG A 74 -9.77 -16.92 -10.42
C ARG A 74 -10.07 -15.43 -10.30
N THR A 75 -9.11 -14.63 -9.84
CA THR A 75 -9.24 -13.17 -9.75
C THR A 75 -9.57 -12.55 -11.11
N MET A 76 -8.83 -12.90 -12.17
CA MET A 76 -9.11 -12.38 -13.52
C MET A 76 -10.50 -12.76 -14.01
N ARG A 77 -10.93 -14.02 -13.81
CA ARG A 77 -12.29 -14.45 -14.18
C ARG A 77 -13.35 -13.67 -13.40
N ASP A 78 -13.11 -13.39 -12.14
CA ASP A 78 -14.07 -12.66 -11.32
C ASP A 78 -14.17 -11.19 -11.72
N ILE A 79 -13.05 -10.55 -12.09
CA ILE A 79 -13.03 -9.21 -12.69
C ILE A 79 -13.73 -9.22 -14.06
N ALA A 80 -13.49 -10.24 -14.89
CA ALA A 80 -14.05 -10.36 -16.24
C ALA A 80 -15.59 -10.46 -16.25
N ARG A 81 -16.21 -10.90 -15.14
CA ARG A 81 -17.67 -10.86 -14.96
C ARG A 81 -18.23 -9.43 -15.00
N PHE A 82 -17.41 -8.44 -14.63
CA PHE A 82 -17.76 -7.02 -14.65
C PHE A 82 -17.23 -6.33 -15.92
N SER A 83 -15.96 -6.59 -16.29
CA SER A 83 -15.37 -6.11 -17.54
C SER A 83 -14.19 -6.97 -17.98
N GLN A 84 -14.25 -7.43 -19.22
CA GLN A 84 -13.16 -8.14 -19.88
C GLN A 84 -11.92 -7.24 -20.05
N ARG A 85 -12.14 -5.95 -20.34
CA ARG A 85 -11.08 -4.97 -20.50
C ARG A 85 -10.34 -4.72 -19.19
N ASP A 86 -11.09 -4.63 -18.08
CA ASP A 86 -10.47 -4.46 -16.76
C ASP A 86 -9.65 -5.68 -16.36
N ALA A 87 -10.13 -6.88 -16.69
CA ALA A 87 -9.38 -8.12 -16.44
C ALA A 87 -8.07 -8.17 -17.23
N GLU A 88 -8.07 -7.71 -18.48
CA GLU A 88 -6.86 -7.63 -19.32
C GLU A 88 -5.87 -6.56 -18.81
N ALA A 89 -6.38 -5.39 -18.41
CA ALA A 89 -5.57 -4.30 -17.88
C ALA A 89 -4.97 -4.59 -16.49
N TYR A 90 -5.62 -5.45 -15.69
CA TYR A 90 -5.26 -5.72 -14.31
C TYR A 90 -3.83 -6.27 -14.15
N ASP A 91 -3.37 -7.07 -15.11
CA ASP A 91 -2.02 -7.62 -15.13
C ASP A 91 -0.95 -6.56 -15.35
N GLU A 92 -1.19 -5.70 -16.33
CA GLU A 92 -0.29 -4.61 -16.67
C GLU A 92 -0.24 -3.57 -15.54
N TYR A 93 -1.39 -3.27 -14.95
CA TYR A 93 -1.50 -2.46 -13.73
C TYR A 93 -0.66 -3.05 -12.59
N GLY A 94 -0.79 -4.35 -12.31
CA GLY A 94 -0.03 -5.03 -11.27
C GLY A 94 1.49 -5.00 -11.51
N ARG A 95 1.94 -5.20 -12.75
CA ARG A 95 3.37 -5.09 -13.12
C ARG A 95 3.89 -3.67 -12.95
N THR A 96 3.09 -2.68 -13.37
CA THR A 96 3.42 -1.26 -13.25
C THR A 96 3.58 -0.87 -11.78
N LEU A 97 2.60 -1.22 -10.94
CA LEU A 97 2.68 -0.96 -9.50
C LEU A 97 3.85 -1.68 -8.83
N TYR A 98 4.17 -2.92 -9.22
CA TYR A 98 5.33 -3.63 -8.68
C TYR A 98 6.65 -2.89 -8.97
N PHE A 99 6.80 -2.37 -10.19
CA PHE A 99 7.96 -1.59 -10.56
C PHE A 99 8.01 -0.24 -9.80
N MET A 100 6.88 0.46 -9.72
CA MET A 100 6.76 1.70 -8.95
C MET A 100 7.07 1.50 -7.46
N ALA A 101 6.58 0.41 -6.86
CA ALA A 101 6.87 0.05 -5.49
C ALA A 101 8.38 -0.13 -5.24
N LYS A 102 9.13 -0.71 -6.20
CA LYS A 102 10.60 -0.78 -6.11
C LYS A 102 11.25 0.60 -6.18
N ALA A 103 10.78 1.48 -7.07
CA ALA A 103 11.29 2.84 -7.19
C ALA A 103 11.06 3.65 -5.90
N VAL A 104 9.85 3.56 -5.34
CA VAL A 104 9.43 4.20 -4.08
C VAL A 104 10.19 3.64 -2.88
N LYS A 105 10.33 2.31 -2.79
CA LYS A 105 11.03 1.64 -1.68
C LYS A 105 12.45 2.17 -1.49
N TYR A 106 13.14 2.48 -2.58
CA TYR A 106 14.47 3.08 -2.51
C TYR A 106 14.43 4.48 -1.89
N MET A 107 13.48 5.32 -2.32
CA MET A 107 13.32 6.68 -1.78
C MET A 107 12.98 6.68 -0.29
N LEU A 108 12.09 5.79 0.15
CA LEU A 108 11.73 5.60 1.56
C LEU A 108 12.91 5.12 2.43
N GLY A 109 13.92 4.50 1.82
CA GLY A 109 15.11 4.00 2.51
C GLY A 109 16.23 5.03 2.67
N ILE A 110 16.09 6.21 2.08
CA ILE A 110 17.11 7.27 2.13
C ILE A 110 16.67 8.34 3.14
N VAL A 111 17.61 8.79 3.97
CA VAL A 111 17.39 9.99 4.78
C VAL A 111 17.25 11.18 3.83
N PRO A 112 16.11 11.91 3.83
CA PRO A 112 15.89 12.99 2.88
C PRO A 112 16.99 14.05 3.05
N PRO A 113 17.77 14.33 2.00
CA PRO A 113 18.84 15.33 2.07
C PRO A 113 18.25 16.73 2.16
N ASP A 114 18.87 17.62 2.92
CA ASP A 114 18.44 19.01 3.04
C ASP A 114 18.94 19.84 1.83
N PRO A 115 18.07 20.29 0.92
CA PRO A 115 18.48 21.05 -0.27
C PRO A 115 18.96 22.47 0.06
N THR A 116 18.71 22.95 1.28
CA THR A 116 19.09 24.30 1.72
C THR A 116 20.48 24.33 2.38
N ARG A 117 21.05 23.16 2.69
CA ARG A 117 22.36 23.03 3.34
C ARG A 117 23.39 22.46 2.38
N TYR A 118 24.44 23.22 2.12
CA TYR A 118 25.57 22.80 1.27
C TYR A 118 26.57 21.91 2.00
N ARG A 119 26.10 20.92 2.78
CA ARG A 119 27.00 19.95 3.40
C ARG A 119 27.37 18.87 2.39
N PRO A 120 28.62 18.37 2.37
CA PRO A 120 29.03 17.32 1.43
C PRO A 120 28.14 16.07 1.48
N GLY A 121 27.65 15.69 2.66
CA GLY A 121 26.73 14.56 2.84
C GLY A 121 25.35 14.79 2.22
N ASP A 122 24.81 16.00 2.33
CA ASP A 122 23.51 16.37 1.74
C ASP A 122 23.61 16.43 0.20
N LEU A 123 24.69 17.00 -0.32
CA LEU A 123 24.98 17.01 -1.76
C LEU A 123 25.15 15.60 -2.33
N TYR A 124 25.84 14.70 -1.60
CA TYR A 124 25.94 13.30 -1.99
C TYR A 124 24.58 12.59 -1.97
N GLY A 125 23.75 12.86 -0.95
CA GLY A 125 22.38 12.34 -0.86
C GLY A 125 21.52 12.79 -2.04
N LEU A 126 21.58 14.08 -2.40
CA LEU A 126 20.89 14.63 -3.58
C LEU A 126 21.41 14.01 -4.88
N ALA A 127 22.72 13.89 -5.05
CA ALA A 127 23.30 13.26 -6.23
C ALA A 127 22.88 11.79 -6.35
N ARG A 128 22.78 11.06 -5.24
CA ARG A 128 22.34 9.67 -5.19
C ARG A 128 20.86 9.52 -5.53
N LEU A 129 20.01 10.42 -5.05
CA LEU A 129 18.59 10.47 -5.41
C LEU A 129 18.43 10.84 -6.89
N GLY A 130 19.15 11.85 -7.36
CA GLY A 130 19.18 12.26 -8.76
C GLY A 130 19.62 11.14 -9.69
N LYS A 131 20.69 10.40 -9.35
CA LYS A 131 21.15 9.23 -10.11
C LYS A 131 20.08 8.13 -10.18
N HIS A 132 19.35 7.90 -9.09
CA HIS A 132 18.25 6.92 -9.08
C HIS A 132 17.12 7.34 -10.00
N LEU A 133 16.67 8.60 -9.91
CA LEU A 133 15.62 9.14 -10.76
C LEU A 133 16.04 9.17 -12.25
N LEU A 134 17.26 9.60 -12.55
CA LEU A 134 17.83 9.59 -13.91
C LEU A 134 18.08 8.17 -14.46
N GLY A 135 18.12 7.16 -13.60
CA GLY A 135 18.21 5.76 -13.98
C GLY A 135 16.86 5.14 -14.37
N LEU A 136 15.75 5.84 -14.12
CA LEU A 136 14.42 5.43 -14.56
C LEU A 136 14.20 5.89 -16.01
N SER A 137 13.45 5.11 -16.80
CA SER A 137 12.96 5.59 -18.10
C SER A 137 12.01 6.78 -17.93
N GLU A 138 11.86 7.59 -18.98
CA GLU A 138 10.96 8.75 -18.98
C GLU A 138 9.52 8.37 -18.59
N GLU A 139 9.02 7.26 -19.14
CA GLU A 139 7.72 6.68 -18.81
C GLU A 139 7.57 6.38 -17.31
N ASN A 140 8.62 5.82 -16.70
CA ASN A 140 8.62 5.51 -15.27
C ASN A 140 8.70 6.75 -14.39
N ILE A 141 9.40 7.81 -14.82
CA ILE A 141 9.39 9.10 -14.12
C ILE A 141 7.98 9.70 -14.17
N TYR A 142 7.35 9.70 -15.34
CA TYR A 142 6.00 10.21 -15.51
C TYR A 142 5.00 9.43 -14.63
N MET A 143 5.11 8.11 -14.59
CA MET A 143 4.27 7.28 -13.75
C MET A 143 4.51 7.54 -12.26
N LEU A 144 5.77 7.70 -11.84
CA LEU A 144 6.09 8.03 -10.46
C LEU A 144 5.49 9.38 -10.06
N VAL A 145 5.61 10.41 -10.91
CA VAL A 145 5.01 11.73 -10.64
C VAL A 145 3.50 11.62 -10.52
N LYS A 146 2.83 10.88 -11.42
CA LYS A 146 1.39 10.62 -11.33
C LYS A 146 1.04 9.93 -10.01
N LEU A 147 1.73 8.86 -9.65
CA LEU A 147 1.49 8.11 -8.42
C LEU A 147 1.63 9.01 -7.17
N MET A 148 2.65 9.87 -7.14
CA MET A 148 2.92 10.77 -6.02
C MET A 148 1.94 11.95 -5.90
N THR A 149 1.24 12.32 -6.97
CA THR A 149 0.43 13.56 -7.03
C THR A 149 -1.05 13.34 -7.26
N MET A 150 -1.45 12.28 -7.97
CA MET A 150 -2.83 11.98 -8.26
C MET A 150 -3.56 11.38 -7.05
N SER A 151 -4.89 11.43 -7.12
CA SER A 151 -5.72 10.66 -6.21
C SER A 151 -5.79 9.19 -6.64
N SER A 152 -6.06 8.29 -5.69
CA SER A 152 -6.20 6.85 -5.97
C SER A 152 -7.28 6.59 -7.02
N ALA A 153 -8.41 7.32 -6.95
CA ALA A 153 -9.51 7.19 -7.90
C ALA A 153 -9.09 7.64 -9.32
N ASP A 154 -8.50 8.84 -9.47
CA ASP A 154 -8.10 9.35 -10.79
C ASP A 154 -6.97 8.51 -11.41
N PHE A 155 -6.12 7.92 -10.57
CA PHE A 155 -5.10 7.00 -11.04
C PHE A 155 -5.73 5.72 -11.60
N LEU A 156 -6.68 5.13 -10.87
CA LEU A 156 -7.37 3.90 -11.27
C LEU A 156 -8.29 4.09 -12.49
N GLU A 157 -8.90 5.26 -12.66
CA GLU A 157 -9.73 5.60 -13.83
C GLU A 157 -8.95 5.57 -15.16
N GLN A 158 -7.61 5.64 -15.12
CA GLN A 158 -6.78 5.46 -16.32
C GLN A 158 -6.63 3.99 -16.75
N TRP A 159 -6.89 3.06 -15.84
CA TRP A 159 -6.69 1.63 -16.05
C TRP A 159 -8.01 0.87 -16.18
N PHE A 160 -9.01 1.25 -15.39
CA PHE A 160 -10.22 0.48 -15.19
C PHE A 160 -11.48 1.29 -15.47
N GLU A 161 -12.47 0.64 -16.08
CA GLU A 161 -13.77 1.25 -16.37
C GLU A 161 -14.80 0.96 -15.27
N THR A 162 -14.72 -0.20 -14.61
CA THR A 162 -15.74 -0.62 -13.63
C THR A 162 -15.54 0.01 -12.26
N ASP A 163 -16.63 0.57 -11.72
CA ASP A 163 -16.61 1.21 -10.40
C ASP A 163 -16.34 0.22 -9.27
N VAL A 164 -16.73 -1.04 -9.42
CA VAL A 164 -16.53 -2.09 -8.40
C VAL A 164 -15.03 -2.33 -8.16
N LEU A 165 -14.25 -2.47 -9.23
CA LEU A 165 -12.81 -2.68 -9.14
C LEU A 165 -12.09 -1.41 -8.67
N LYS A 166 -12.47 -0.24 -9.21
CA LYS A 166 -11.90 1.04 -8.77
C LYS A 166 -12.15 1.29 -7.27
N ALA A 167 -13.38 1.10 -6.80
CA ALA A 167 -13.73 1.30 -5.40
C ALA A 167 -12.93 0.38 -4.47
N THR A 168 -12.78 -0.90 -4.82
CA THR A 168 -12.03 -1.85 -3.98
C THR A 168 -10.55 -1.49 -3.88
N LEU A 169 -9.95 -1.07 -5.00
CA LEU A 169 -8.53 -0.69 -5.04
C LEU A 169 -8.29 0.67 -4.36
N SER A 170 -9.14 1.66 -4.61
CA SER A 170 -9.08 2.97 -3.97
C SER A 170 -9.19 2.91 -2.44
N ALA A 171 -9.97 1.96 -1.91
CA ALA A 171 -10.09 1.78 -0.46
C ALA A 171 -8.74 1.51 0.20
N SER A 172 -7.81 0.85 -0.50
CA SER A 172 -6.47 0.55 0.02
C SER A 172 -5.62 1.82 0.15
N GLY A 173 -5.73 2.74 -0.81
CA GLY A 173 -4.94 4.00 -0.85
C GLY A 173 -5.38 5.08 0.14
N ILE A 174 -6.34 4.78 1.02
CA ILE A 174 -6.77 5.69 2.09
C ILE A 174 -6.61 5.10 3.49
N ILE A 175 -6.20 3.83 3.61
CA ILE A 175 -6.06 3.15 4.90
C ILE A 175 -5.00 3.87 5.75
N GLY A 176 -5.37 4.21 6.99
CA GLY A 176 -4.46 4.90 7.91
C GLY A 176 -4.25 6.39 7.61
N THR A 177 -5.00 6.95 6.65
CA THR A 177 -5.00 8.38 6.34
C THR A 177 -6.30 9.04 6.82
N PHE A 178 -6.29 10.38 6.89
CA PHE A 178 -7.51 11.19 7.07
C PHE A 178 -8.02 11.75 5.72
N LEU A 179 -7.67 11.09 4.61
CA LEU A 179 -7.96 11.54 3.25
C LEU A 179 -9.05 10.68 2.60
N GLY A 180 -9.70 11.22 1.56
CA GLY A 180 -10.67 10.50 0.75
C GLY A 180 -10.06 9.94 -0.54
N PRO A 181 -10.74 9.01 -1.25
CA PRO A 181 -10.22 8.39 -2.47
C PRO A 181 -9.81 9.35 -3.59
N ARG A 182 -10.43 10.54 -3.61
CA ARG A 182 -10.17 11.64 -4.56
C ARG A 182 -9.24 12.73 -4.02
N SER A 183 -8.66 12.54 -2.84
CA SER A 183 -7.66 13.47 -2.33
C SER A 183 -6.31 13.29 -3.04
N PRO A 184 -5.62 14.37 -3.45
CA PRO A 184 -4.29 14.27 -4.05
C PRO A 184 -3.30 13.52 -3.17
N GLY A 185 -2.42 12.72 -3.79
CA GLY A 185 -1.39 11.92 -3.11
C GLY A 185 -1.88 10.59 -2.54
N THR A 186 -3.17 10.26 -2.65
CA THR A 186 -3.70 8.96 -2.18
C THR A 186 -3.36 7.80 -3.13
N ALA A 187 -2.96 8.06 -4.38
CA ALA A 187 -2.53 6.99 -5.29
C ALA A 187 -1.22 6.32 -4.85
N TYR A 188 -0.39 7.03 -4.08
CA TYR A 188 0.89 6.54 -3.57
C TYR A 188 0.76 5.54 -2.42
N VAL A 189 -0.30 5.69 -1.62
CA VAL A 189 -0.52 4.92 -0.38
C VAL A 189 -0.98 3.51 -0.72
#